data_AF-A0A2G2V4X9-F1
#
_entry.id   AF-A0A2G2V4X9-F1
#
_cell.length_a   1.000
_cell.length_b   1.000
_cell.length_c   1.000
_cell.angle_alpha   90.00
_cell.angle_beta   90.00
_cell.angle_gamma   90.00
#
_symmetry.space_group_name_H-M   'P 1'
#
loop_
_entity.id
_entity.type
_entity.pdbx_description
1 polymer ?
#
loop_
_entity_poly.entity_id
_entity_poly.type
_entity_poly.pdbx_seq_one_letter_code
_entity_poly.pdbx_strand_id
1 'polypeptide(L)'
;MDSSAAIATPPWNLRRPFLTGQFYQEVKVTPGTTEGKGFSVDSSSGTDKVIGCYHATIQELIVIDDLLSALLGIEGRYISIKKVRGKEDAITFQVDASMDLALQEFSKRLFPLCESYILINQFVETRSQFKTGLVNHAFAAALRALLLDYQAMVAQLEHQFRLGKLSIQGLWFYCQPMMGSMQALSLVVKKAAANNCSGSAVLNLLQSQAKAMAGDHVVRSLLEKMSQSASTAYLRILERWVYEGVIEDPYGEFFIAENKSLQKESLTQDYDTKYWQQRYSLKDEIPSFLANAAETILITGKYLNVMRECGHSIQIPVAEKSKLAIAGSNHHYLECIKSAYDFASGELLNLVKNKYDLMGKLQSIKHYLLLDQGDFLVHFMDTAREELMKKPDEISVEKLQSLLDLALRSTAAAADPCHEDLLCCVERTTLLKRLSTLKDLEISRSAPDSNDLEEPLSITGLETFSLNYKVRWPLSLVISRKALTKYQLIFRFLFHCKHVDRQLSGAWQVHQGLRKLDMQGTTVSVSSLLCRNMLKFINSLLHYLTFEAS
;
A
#
# COMPACT_ATOMS: atom_id res chain seq x y z
N MET A 1 12.00 20.32 0.56
CA MET A 1 12.45 20.89 1.83
C MET A 1 11.90 20.01 2.93
N ASP A 2 12.84 19.36 3.62
CA ASP A 2 12.75 18.53 4.82
C ASP A 2 11.70 17.42 4.85
N SER A 3 12.10 16.27 4.30
CA SER A 3 11.69 14.98 4.85
C SER A 3 11.92 15.04 6.37
N SER A 4 10.83 15.07 7.13
CA SER A 4 10.81 15.04 8.60
C SER A 4 12.01 14.29 9.13
N ALA A 5 12.99 15.02 9.68
CA ALA A 5 14.17 14.42 10.29
C ALA A 5 13.66 13.47 11.37
N ALA A 6 13.68 12.17 11.06
CA ALA A 6 13.24 11.14 11.98
C ALA A 6 14.01 11.35 13.29
N ILE A 7 13.28 11.48 14.39
CA ILE A 7 13.84 11.81 15.71
C ILE A 7 15.00 10.84 15.97
N ALA A 8 16.22 11.34 16.04
CA ALA A 8 17.39 10.51 16.23
C ALA A 8 17.63 10.34 17.74
N THR A 9 17.90 9.11 18.17
CA THR A 9 18.38 8.90 19.54
C THR A 9 19.75 9.57 19.70
N PRO A 10 20.00 10.28 20.81
CA PRO A 10 21.29 10.87 21.06
C PRO A 10 22.41 9.80 21.06
N PRO A 11 23.59 10.11 20.50
CA PRO A 11 24.68 9.14 20.35
C PRO A 11 25.23 8.64 21.69
N TRP A 12 25.02 9.35 22.79
CA TRP A 12 25.42 8.91 24.12
C TRP A 12 24.62 7.69 24.62
N ASN A 13 23.38 7.49 24.18
CA ASN A 13 22.60 6.29 24.51
C ASN A 13 23.26 5.00 23.98
N LEU A 14 23.95 5.09 22.83
CA LEU A 14 24.61 3.96 22.18
C LEU A 14 25.99 3.66 22.76
N ARG A 15 26.63 4.65 23.38
CA ARG A 15 28.02 4.56 23.85
C ARG A 15 28.14 4.10 25.31
N ARG A 16 27.02 3.96 26.03
CA ARG A 16 27.03 3.63 27.46
C ARG A 16 26.97 2.10 27.64
N PRO A 17 28.07 1.45 28.06
CA PRO A 17 28.14 -0.01 28.14
C PRO A 17 27.14 -0.62 29.14
N PHE A 18 26.77 0.13 30.18
CA PHE A 18 25.75 -0.27 31.16
C PHE A 18 24.33 -0.26 30.60
N LEU A 19 24.05 0.55 29.57
CA LEU A 19 22.74 0.59 28.90
C LEU A 19 22.67 -0.41 27.75
N THR A 20 23.78 -0.67 27.07
CA THR A 20 23.83 -1.60 25.93
C THR A 20 24.09 -3.06 26.33
N GLY A 21 24.27 -3.33 27.64
CA GLY A 21 24.66 -4.65 28.13
C GLY A 21 26.05 -5.09 27.63
N GLN A 22 26.90 -4.13 27.23
CA GLN A 22 28.30 -4.33 26.80
C GLN A 22 29.29 -4.23 27.97
N PHE A 23 28.80 -4.24 29.21
CA PHE A 23 29.61 -4.18 30.42
C PHE A 23 30.38 -5.50 30.69
N TYR A 24 29.95 -6.62 30.10
CA TYR A 24 30.58 -7.93 30.32
C TYR A 24 31.96 -8.04 29.67
N GLN A 25 32.88 -8.76 30.32
CA GLN A 25 34.24 -9.00 29.80
C GLN A 25 34.23 -9.68 28.42
N GLU A 26 34.95 -9.09 27.47
CA GLU A 26 35.19 -9.67 26.14
C GLU A 26 36.45 -10.55 26.14
N VAL A 27 36.31 -11.82 25.75
CA VAL A 27 37.48 -12.69 25.49
C VAL A 27 37.80 -12.68 24.00
N LYS A 28 39.06 -12.33 23.65
CA LYS A 28 39.61 -12.54 22.30
C LYS A 28 39.88 -14.02 22.08
N VAL A 29 39.31 -14.60 21.03
CA VAL A 29 39.69 -15.94 20.56
C VAL A 29 41.01 -15.82 19.79
N THR A 30 42.13 -16.21 20.39
CA THR A 30 43.37 -16.53 19.64
C THR A 30 43.38 -18.02 19.28
N PRO A 31 43.56 -18.40 18.01
CA PRO A 31 43.62 -19.80 17.63
C PRO A 31 45.00 -20.37 17.98
N GLY A 32 45.02 -21.33 18.92
CA GLY A 32 46.10 -22.30 19.09
C GLY A 32 47.26 -21.87 19.98
N THR A 33 47.25 -22.26 21.26
CA THR A 33 48.38 -22.95 21.93
C THR A 33 47.94 -23.48 23.30
N THR A 34 48.12 -24.79 23.46
CA THR A 34 48.54 -25.53 24.67
C THR A 34 48.33 -24.91 26.06
N GLU A 35 47.62 -25.69 26.88
CA GLU A 35 47.75 -25.88 28.33
C GLU A 35 48.75 -24.98 29.10
N GLY A 36 48.22 -24.31 30.12
CA GLY A 36 48.99 -23.78 31.24
C GLY A 36 49.50 -22.35 31.06
N LYS A 37 48.71 -21.36 31.49
CA LYS A 37 49.24 -20.12 32.09
C LYS A 37 48.18 -19.36 32.87
N GLY A 38 48.63 -18.87 34.03
CA GLY A 38 47.83 -18.41 35.16
C GLY A 38 46.92 -17.22 34.91
N PHE A 39 45.95 -17.11 35.81
CA PHE A 39 45.08 -15.97 36.05
C PHE A 39 45.86 -14.64 35.99
N SER A 40 45.48 -13.76 35.06
CA SER A 40 45.81 -12.34 35.14
C SER A 40 44.72 -11.67 35.96
N VAL A 41 44.98 -11.52 37.25
CA VAL A 41 44.25 -10.64 38.17
C VAL A 41 44.54 -9.22 37.72
N ASP A 42 43.51 -8.46 37.33
CA ASP A 42 43.51 -7.00 37.45
C ASP A 42 42.07 -6.46 37.34
N SER A 43 41.37 -6.46 38.47
CA SER A 43 40.52 -5.33 38.91
C SER A 43 40.08 -5.51 40.38
N SER A 44 40.62 -4.63 41.23
CA SER A 44 40.13 -4.21 42.56
C SER A 44 39.93 -5.23 43.69
N SER A 45 40.96 -5.33 44.52
CA SER A 45 40.92 -5.23 46.00
C SER A 45 39.82 -5.98 46.76
N GLY A 46 40.16 -7.20 47.18
CA GLY A 46 39.49 -7.97 48.23
C GLY A 46 40.07 -9.37 48.29
N THR A 47 40.49 -9.84 49.46
CA THR A 47 41.04 -11.18 49.68
C THR A 47 39.96 -12.25 49.48
N ASP A 48 39.66 -12.62 48.24
CA ASP A 48 38.67 -13.67 47.97
C ASP A 48 39.29 -15.05 48.14
N LYS A 49 38.87 -15.73 49.22
CA LYS A 49 39.22 -17.12 49.50
C LYS A 49 38.57 -18.01 48.44
N VAL A 50 39.31 -18.99 47.95
CA VAL A 50 38.82 -20.04 47.04
C VAL A 50 37.58 -20.72 47.65
N ILE A 51 36.49 -20.92 46.88
CA ILE A 51 35.23 -21.50 47.38
C ILE A 51 35.45 -22.84 48.08
N GLY A 52 36.36 -23.66 47.53
CA GLY A 52 36.72 -24.96 48.07
C GLY A 52 37.22 -24.96 49.52
N CYS A 53 37.55 -23.80 50.10
CA CYS A 53 37.96 -23.68 51.51
C CYS A 53 36.79 -23.66 52.51
N TYR A 54 35.54 -23.53 52.05
CA TYR A 54 34.36 -23.45 52.91
C TYR A 54 33.64 -24.79 53.04
N HIS A 55 32.90 -24.99 54.14
CA HIS A 55 32.00 -26.15 54.30
C HIS A 55 30.85 -26.08 53.28
N ALA A 56 30.34 -27.21 52.80
CA ALA A 56 29.34 -27.30 51.72
C ALA A 56 28.10 -26.40 51.94
N THR A 57 27.65 -26.24 53.19
CA THR A 57 26.52 -25.35 53.56
C THR A 57 26.82 -23.86 53.34
N ILE A 58 28.05 -23.44 53.60
CA ILE A 58 28.49 -22.06 53.38
C ILE A 58 28.74 -21.83 51.89
N GLN A 59 29.28 -22.85 51.19
CA GLN A 59 29.40 -22.82 49.74
C GLN A 59 28.04 -22.64 49.07
N GLU A 60 27.01 -23.37 49.50
CA GLU A 60 25.65 -23.24 48.95
C GLU A 60 25.11 -21.80 49.09
N LEU A 61 25.26 -21.17 50.27
CA LEU A 61 24.80 -19.79 50.49
C LEU A 61 25.52 -18.77 49.60
N ILE A 62 26.85 -18.91 49.47
CA ILE A 62 27.66 -18.04 48.62
C ILE A 62 27.26 -18.20 47.14
N VAL A 63 27.01 -19.43 46.71
CA VAL A 63 26.61 -19.74 45.33
C VAL A 63 25.20 -19.22 45.04
N ILE A 64 24.26 -19.29 45.99
CA ILE A 64 22.92 -18.74 45.83
C ILE A 64 22.97 -17.22 45.66
N ASP A 65 23.78 -16.51 46.45
CA ASP A 65 23.95 -15.04 46.35
C ASP A 65 24.51 -14.63 44.98
N ASP A 66 25.52 -15.34 44.50
CA ASP A 66 26.09 -15.14 43.17
C ASP A 66 25.12 -15.53 42.04
N LEU A 67 24.32 -16.58 42.22
CA LEU A 67 23.30 -16.98 41.25
C LEU A 67 22.17 -15.95 41.15
N LEU A 68 21.72 -15.39 42.28
CA LEU A 68 20.74 -14.30 42.29
C LEU A 68 21.27 -13.06 41.56
N SER A 69 22.54 -12.74 41.76
CA SER A 69 23.23 -11.68 41.01
C SER A 69 23.32 -11.99 39.50
N ALA A 70 23.67 -13.23 39.15
CA ALA A 70 23.75 -13.69 37.76
C ALA A 70 22.38 -13.73 37.05
N LEU A 71 21.29 -14.02 37.77
CA LEU A 71 19.91 -13.97 37.26
C LEU A 71 19.52 -12.54 36.82
N LEU A 72 20.08 -11.51 37.45
CA LEU A 72 19.90 -10.11 37.06
C LEU A 72 20.89 -9.65 35.98
N GLY A 73 21.78 -10.53 35.51
CA GLY A 73 22.84 -10.18 34.56
C GLY A 73 23.97 -9.35 35.21
N ILE A 74 24.20 -9.51 36.51
CA ILE A 74 25.33 -8.87 37.20
C ILE A 74 26.41 -9.94 37.40
N GLU A 75 27.67 -9.59 37.16
CA GLU A 75 28.80 -10.49 37.43
C GLU A 75 28.89 -10.74 38.95
N GLY A 76 28.87 -12.02 39.34
CA GLY A 76 29.08 -12.44 40.73
C GLY A 76 30.56 -12.58 41.05
N ARG A 77 30.89 -12.91 42.31
CA ARG A 77 32.30 -13.07 42.72
C ARG A 77 32.93 -14.35 42.16
N TYR A 78 32.13 -15.40 42.04
CA TYR A 78 32.56 -16.73 41.61
C TYR A 78 31.89 -17.22 40.32
N ILE A 79 30.84 -16.52 39.87
CA ILE A 79 30.18 -16.74 38.58
C ILE A 79 30.49 -15.56 37.66
N SER A 80 31.33 -15.79 36.65
CA SER A 80 31.69 -14.79 35.65
C SER A 80 30.89 -14.98 34.37
N ILE A 81 30.45 -13.86 33.78
CA ILE A 81 29.67 -13.83 32.54
C ILE A 81 30.62 -13.39 31.42
N LYS A 82 30.88 -14.27 30.44
CA LYS A 82 31.81 -13.99 29.34
C LYS A 82 31.08 -13.94 28.01
N LYS A 83 31.33 -12.89 27.23
CA LYS A 83 30.84 -12.77 25.85
C LYS A 83 31.90 -13.32 24.89
N VAL A 84 31.51 -14.30 24.06
CA VAL A 84 32.41 -14.90 23.06
C VAL A 84 32.45 -14.02 21.81
N ARG A 85 33.62 -13.48 21.45
CA ARG A 85 33.79 -12.72 20.20
C ARG A 85 33.57 -13.61 18.98
N GLY A 86 32.68 -13.19 18.06
CA GLY A 86 32.50 -13.78 16.73
C GLY A 86 31.12 -14.39 16.44
N LYS A 87 30.29 -14.64 17.47
CA LYS A 87 28.85 -14.88 17.34
C LYS A 87 28.15 -13.87 18.24
N GLU A 88 27.37 -12.96 17.67
CA GLU A 88 26.83 -11.80 18.41
C GLU A 88 25.97 -12.15 19.64
N ASP A 89 25.55 -13.41 19.80
CA ASP A 89 24.57 -13.85 20.81
C ASP A 89 25.04 -14.97 21.77
N ALA A 90 26.32 -15.38 21.77
CA ALA A 90 26.79 -16.47 22.64
C ALA A 90 27.40 -15.94 23.95
N ILE A 91 26.57 -15.88 25.00
CA ILE A 91 27.00 -15.61 26.37
C ILE A 91 27.32 -16.95 27.04
N THR A 92 28.51 -17.06 27.61
CA THR A 92 28.93 -18.26 28.34
C THR A 92 29.16 -17.92 29.80
N PHE A 93 28.58 -18.71 30.69
CA PHE A 93 28.77 -18.59 32.13
C PHE A 93 29.93 -19.50 32.55
N GLN A 94 30.90 -18.94 33.27
CA GLN A 94 32.00 -19.71 33.86
C GLN A 94 31.87 -19.72 35.38
N VAL A 95 31.85 -20.93 35.93
CA VAL A 95 31.85 -21.19 37.37
C VAL A 95 33.28 -21.48 37.80
N ASP A 96 33.67 -21.02 38.99
CA ASP A 96 34.93 -21.39 39.61
C ASP A 96 35.11 -22.92 39.68
N ALA A 97 36.28 -23.40 39.25
CA ALA A 97 36.60 -24.83 39.16
C ALA A 97 36.77 -25.49 40.55
N SER A 98 36.86 -24.68 41.61
CA SER A 98 37.04 -25.14 42.99
C SER A 98 35.73 -25.52 43.72
N MET A 99 34.57 -25.34 43.07
CA MET A 99 33.25 -25.61 43.64
C MET A 99 32.91 -27.10 43.67
N ASP A 100 32.07 -27.51 44.62
CA ASP A 100 31.48 -28.85 44.61
C ASP A 100 30.76 -29.17 43.28
N LEU A 101 30.95 -30.40 42.78
CA LEU A 101 30.43 -30.84 41.47
C LEU A 101 28.90 -30.79 41.41
N ALA A 102 28.21 -31.08 42.52
CA ALA A 102 26.75 -31.01 42.55
C ALA A 102 26.26 -29.56 42.42
N LEU A 103 26.83 -28.63 43.18
CA LEU A 103 26.52 -27.20 43.09
C LEU A 103 26.86 -26.62 41.71
N GLN A 104 27.94 -27.09 41.08
CA GLN A 104 28.31 -26.70 39.73
C GLN A 104 27.24 -27.14 38.71
N GLU A 105 26.74 -28.36 38.82
CA GLU A 105 25.70 -28.88 37.92
C GLU A 105 24.35 -28.19 38.14
N PHE A 106 23.97 -27.91 39.39
CA PHE A 106 22.76 -27.13 39.70
C PHE A 106 22.85 -25.70 39.13
N SER A 107 24.01 -25.06 39.23
CA SER A 107 24.25 -23.73 38.65
C SER A 107 24.13 -23.77 37.12
N LYS A 108 24.69 -24.80 36.46
CA LYS A 108 24.59 -24.98 35.00
C LYS A 108 23.16 -25.09 34.49
N ARG A 109 22.26 -25.67 35.29
CA ARG A 109 20.84 -25.77 34.92
C ARG A 109 20.13 -24.41 34.85
N LEU A 110 20.55 -23.43 35.66
CA LEU A 110 19.97 -22.08 35.69
C LEU A 110 20.51 -21.15 34.60
N PHE A 111 21.67 -21.43 34.01
CA PHE A 111 22.30 -20.56 32.99
C PHE A 111 21.46 -20.28 31.73
N PRO A 112 20.67 -21.21 31.17
CA PRO A 112 19.79 -20.91 30.04
C PRO A 112 18.79 -19.78 30.33
N LEU A 113 18.35 -19.65 31.59
CA LEU A 113 17.46 -18.57 32.02
C LEU A 113 18.22 -17.24 32.05
N CYS A 114 19.42 -17.22 32.64
CA CYS A 114 20.28 -16.02 32.68
C CYS A 114 20.67 -15.56 31.26
N GLU A 115 21.01 -16.50 30.36
CA GLU A 115 21.29 -16.20 28.95
C GLU A 115 20.07 -15.56 28.28
N SER A 116 18.89 -16.15 28.47
CA SER A 116 17.65 -15.64 27.89
C SER A 116 17.33 -14.23 28.39
N TYR A 117 17.52 -13.96 29.69
CA TYR A 117 17.31 -12.63 30.27
C TYR A 117 18.25 -11.58 29.67
N ILE A 118 19.55 -11.86 29.57
CA ILE A 118 20.53 -10.90 29.03
C ILE A 118 20.24 -10.59 27.57
N LEU A 119 19.91 -11.60 26.76
CA LEU A 119 19.58 -11.42 25.34
C LEU A 119 18.31 -10.58 25.15
N ILE A 120 17.27 -10.84 25.93
CA ILE A 120 16.02 -10.06 25.87
C ILE A 120 16.30 -8.62 26.31
N ASN A 121 17.08 -8.40 27.36
CA ASN A 121 17.43 -7.06 27.83
C ASN A 121 18.26 -6.27 26.79
N GLN A 122 19.26 -6.89 26.17
CA GLN A 122 20.03 -6.29 25.08
C GLN A 122 19.15 -5.95 23.88
N PHE A 123 18.22 -6.83 23.53
CA PHE A 123 17.29 -6.59 22.43
C PHE A 123 16.33 -5.44 22.72
N VAL A 124 15.79 -5.35 23.93
CA VAL A 124 14.89 -4.27 24.37
C VAL A 124 15.55 -2.90 24.23
N GLU A 125 16.81 -2.77 24.62
CA GLU A 125 17.55 -1.51 24.54
C GLU A 125 17.95 -1.18 23.08
N THR A 126 18.31 -2.20 22.30
CA THR A 126 18.62 -2.02 20.87
C THR A 126 17.39 -1.59 20.07
N ARG A 127 16.24 -2.23 20.31
CA ARG A 127 14.99 -2.02 19.57
C ARG A 127 14.13 -0.89 20.13
N SER A 128 14.53 -0.22 21.20
CA SER A 128 13.89 1.02 21.67
C SER A 128 14.40 2.27 20.98
N GLN A 129 15.36 2.13 20.06
CA GLN A 129 15.88 3.24 19.30
C GLN A 129 14.85 3.68 18.26
N PHE A 130 14.71 4.99 18.04
CA PHE A 130 13.72 5.49 17.07
C PHE A 130 13.83 4.86 15.68
N LYS A 131 15.04 4.52 15.24
CA LYS A 131 15.31 3.91 13.92
C LYS A 131 14.65 2.56 13.69
N THR A 132 14.27 1.82 14.73
CA THR A 132 13.79 0.44 14.60
C THR A 132 12.28 0.32 14.39
N GLY A 133 11.56 1.44 14.31
CA GLY A 133 10.12 1.48 13.98
C GLY A 133 9.17 1.30 15.17
N LEU A 134 7.90 1.63 14.98
CA LEU A 134 6.89 1.73 16.05
C LEU A 134 6.46 0.37 16.59
N VAL A 135 6.36 -0.64 15.72
CA VAL A 135 6.00 -2.01 16.15
C VAL A 135 7.07 -2.59 17.06
N ASN A 136 8.35 -2.37 16.73
CA ASN A 136 9.47 -2.79 17.57
C ASN A 136 9.51 -2.05 18.92
N HIS A 137 9.11 -0.77 18.97
CA HIS A 137 9.00 -0.04 20.24
C HIS A 137 7.90 -0.63 21.13
N ALA A 138 6.73 -0.89 20.56
CA ALA A 138 5.62 -1.48 21.31
C ALA A 138 5.97 -2.90 21.80
N PHE A 139 6.68 -3.68 20.99
CA PHE A 139 7.19 -4.99 21.39
C PHE A 139 8.25 -4.88 22.50
N ALA A 140 9.22 -3.96 22.39
CA ALA A 140 10.22 -3.74 23.43
C ALA A 140 9.59 -3.26 24.75
N ALA A 141 8.56 -2.42 24.70
CA ALA A 141 7.80 -2.01 25.88
C ALA A 141 7.08 -3.18 26.56
N ALA A 142 6.49 -4.09 25.77
CA ALA A 142 5.86 -5.30 26.30
C ALA A 142 6.88 -6.26 26.93
N LEU A 143 8.05 -6.42 26.30
CA LEU A 143 9.16 -7.18 26.86
C LEU A 143 9.68 -6.55 28.17
N ARG A 144 9.74 -5.21 28.27
CA ARG A 144 10.10 -4.53 29.53
C ARG A 144 9.13 -4.85 30.66
N ALA A 145 7.82 -4.84 30.38
CA ALA A 145 6.82 -5.20 31.39
C ALA A 145 7.05 -6.63 31.92
N LEU A 146 7.33 -7.58 31.03
CA LEU A 146 7.67 -8.95 31.44
C LEU A 146 8.99 -9.03 32.22
N LEU A 147 10.01 -8.26 31.83
CA LEU A 147 11.29 -8.22 32.56
C LEU A 147 11.11 -7.66 33.98
N LEU A 148 10.20 -6.69 34.17
CA LEU A 148 9.88 -6.17 35.51
C LEU A 148 9.22 -7.24 36.39
N ASP A 149 8.31 -8.05 35.84
CA ASP A 149 7.71 -9.17 36.57
C ASP A 149 8.77 -10.21 36.97
N TYR A 150 9.73 -10.48 36.08
CA TYR A 150 10.88 -11.35 36.38
C TYR A 150 11.78 -10.79 37.47
N GLN A 151 12.12 -9.50 37.41
CA GLN A 151 12.92 -8.83 38.44
C GLN A 151 12.20 -8.85 39.81
N ALA A 152 10.89 -8.68 39.83
CA ALA A 152 10.09 -8.79 41.05
C ALA A 152 10.14 -10.21 41.65
N MET A 153 10.09 -11.26 40.81
CA MET A 153 10.29 -12.64 41.25
C MET A 153 11.69 -12.84 41.86
N VAL A 154 12.74 -12.35 41.22
CA VAL A 154 14.12 -12.45 41.75
C VAL A 154 14.25 -11.71 43.09
N ALA A 155 13.66 -10.52 43.23
CA ALA A 155 13.65 -9.78 44.50
C ALA A 155 12.91 -10.53 45.61
N GLN A 156 11.81 -11.24 45.29
CA GLN A 156 11.12 -12.11 46.25
C GLN A 156 11.99 -13.30 46.68
N LEU A 157 12.75 -13.89 45.76
CA LEU A 157 13.69 -14.98 46.06
C LEU A 157 14.84 -14.48 46.94
N GLU A 158 15.38 -13.29 46.66
CA GLU A 158 16.39 -12.65 47.50
C GLU A 158 15.85 -12.39 48.93
N HIS A 159 14.59 -11.97 49.06
CA HIS A 159 13.96 -11.83 50.37
C HIS A 159 13.88 -13.17 51.13
N GLN A 160 13.50 -14.25 50.45
CA GLN A 160 13.47 -15.60 51.05
C GLN A 160 14.88 -16.09 51.44
N PHE A 161 15.89 -15.73 50.65
CA PHE A 161 17.29 -16.01 50.96
C PHE A 161 17.74 -15.31 52.24
N ARG A 162 17.40 -14.02 52.42
CA ARG A 162 17.71 -13.27 53.65
C ARG A 162 17.03 -13.84 54.89
N LEU A 163 15.88 -14.49 54.74
CA LEU A 163 15.19 -15.21 55.81
C LEU A 163 15.79 -16.59 56.12
N GLY A 164 16.79 -17.04 55.37
CA GLY A 164 17.44 -18.35 55.53
C GLY A 164 16.57 -19.53 55.11
N LYS A 165 15.52 -19.30 54.31
CA LYS A 165 14.54 -20.33 53.91
C LYS A 165 14.74 -20.86 52.49
N LEU A 166 15.73 -20.34 51.77
CA LEU A 166 15.99 -20.70 50.38
C LEU A 166 17.14 -21.72 50.28
N SER A 167 16.86 -22.88 49.69
CA SER A 167 17.87 -23.83 49.22
C SER A 167 18.06 -23.69 47.70
N ILE A 168 19.17 -24.21 47.17
CA ILE A 168 19.43 -24.16 45.72
C ILE A 168 18.37 -24.92 44.90
N GLN A 169 17.81 -25.99 45.48
CA GLN A 169 16.70 -26.74 44.88
C GLN A 169 15.39 -25.95 44.89
N GLY A 170 15.15 -25.20 45.98
CA GLY A 170 14.02 -24.28 46.06
C GLY A 170 14.11 -23.18 44.99
N LEU A 171 15.31 -22.61 44.80
CA LEU A 171 15.57 -21.63 43.75
C LEU A 171 15.21 -22.19 42.36
N TRP A 172 15.69 -23.40 42.04
CA TRP A 172 15.37 -24.08 40.77
C TRP A 172 13.86 -24.26 40.57
N PHE A 173 13.16 -24.74 41.60
CA PHE A 173 11.72 -24.96 41.56
C PHE A 173 10.94 -23.67 41.26
N TYR A 174 11.27 -22.57 41.94
CA TYR A 174 10.60 -21.29 41.70
C TYR A 174 10.90 -20.68 40.33
N CYS A 175 12.08 -20.93 39.77
CA CYS A 175 12.43 -20.44 38.43
C CYS A 175 11.77 -21.24 37.29
N GLN A 176 11.31 -22.47 37.54
CA GLN A 176 10.82 -23.40 36.51
C GLN A 176 9.68 -22.84 35.62
N PRO A 177 8.65 -22.17 36.15
CA PRO A 177 7.55 -21.64 35.34
C PRO A 177 8.03 -20.58 34.33
N MET A 178 9.02 -19.77 34.71
CA MET A 178 9.50 -18.67 33.88
C MET A 178 10.48 -19.13 32.78
N MET A 179 11.15 -20.26 32.98
CA MET A 179 12.13 -20.79 32.03
C MET A 179 11.51 -21.04 30.65
N GLY A 180 10.34 -21.68 30.59
CA GLY A 180 9.68 -21.98 29.31
C GLY A 180 9.31 -20.70 28.54
N SER A 181 8.74 -19.72 29.25
CA SER A 181 8.37 -18.42 28.69
C SER A 181 9.59 -17.61 28.20
N MET A 182 10.65 -17.55 29.01
CA MET A 182 11.87 -16.81 28.66
C MET A 182 12.63 -17.46 27.50
N GLN A 183 12.70 -18.79 27.44
CA GLN A 183 13.34 -19.50 26.33
C GLN A 183 12.58 -19.34 25.01
N ALA A 184 11.24 -19.40 25.06
CA ALA A 184 10.42 -19.15 23.87
C ALA A 184 10.62 -17.73 23.33
N LEU A 185 10.69 -16.73 24.21
CA LEU A 185 10.94 -15.34 23.84
C LEU A 185 12.37 -15.11 23.36
N SER A 186 13.37 -15.75 23.97
CA SER A 186 14.75 -15.61 23.52
C SER A 186 14.95 -16.19 22.12
N LEU A 187 14.23 -17.25 21.76
CA LEU A 187 14.21 -17.77 20.39
C LEU A 187 13.59 -16.77 19.39
N VAL A 188 12.48 -16.11 19.75
CA VAL A 188 11.86 -15.04 18.96
C VAL A 188 12.84 -13.89 18.75
N VAL A 189 13.47 -13.45 19.82
CA VAL A 189 14.45 -12.35 19.83
C VAL A 189 15.66 -12.68 18.97
N LYS A 190 16.25 -13.88 19.10
CA LYS A 190 17.38 -14.33 18.26
C LYS A 190 17.00 -14.31 16.77
N LYS A 191 15.83 -14.84 16.41
CA LYS A 191 15.36 -14.82 15.01
C LYS A 191 15.07 -13.39 14.51
N ALA A 192 14.50 -12.54 15.35
CA ALA A 192 14.21 -11.14 15.01
C ALA A 192 15.49 -10.30 14.86
N ALA A 193 16.51 -10.57 15.66
CA ALA A 193 17.83 -9.94 15.56
C ALA A 193 18.56 -10.37 14.28
N ALA A 194 18.61 -11.67 13.99
CA ALA A 194 19.29 -12.21 12.81
C ALA A 194 18.74 -11.67 11.48
N ASN A 195 17.42 -11.50 11.39
CA ASN A 195 16.75 -11.05 10.17
C ASN A 195 16.53 -9.53 10.11
N ASN A 196 16.94 -8.79 11.15
CA ASN A 196 16.65 -7.35 11.30
C ASN A 196 15.18 -6.97 11.02
N CYS A 197 14.25 -7.81 11.49
CA CYS A 197 12.83 -7.62 11.20
C CYS A 197 12.30 -6.27 11.72
N SER A 198 11.52 -5.58 10.87
CA SER A 198 10.77 -4.37 11.20
C SER A 198 9.28 -4.55 10.89
N GLY A 199 8.42 -3.78 11.55
CA GLY A 199 6.98 -3.75 11.26
C GLY A 199 6.29 -5.12 11.25
N SER A 200 5.69 -5.46 10.13
CA SER A 200 4.86 -6.65 9.92
C SER A 200 5.65 -7.97 9.98
N ALA A 201 6.94 -7.97 9.66
CA ALA A 201 7.80 -9.15 9.77
C ALA A 201 7.88 -9.65 11.22
N VAL A 202 7.95 -8.73 12.19
CA VAL A 202 7.97 -9.05 13.63
C VAL A 202 6.64 -9.66 14.08
N LEU A 203 5.52 -9.10 13.62
CA LEU A 203 4.19 -9.63 13.92
C LEU A 203 4.02 -11.05 13.34
N ASN A 204 4.45 -11.28 12.11
CA ASN A 204 4.42 -12.60 11.47
C ASN A 204 5.30 -13.61 12.21
N LEU A 205 6.46 -13.17 12.70
CA LEU A 205 7.36 -14.01 13.49
C LEU A 205 6.76 -14.38 14.85
N LEU A 206 6.17 -13.41 15.57
CA LEU A 206 5.47 -13.68 16.83
C LEU A 206 4.29 -14.63 16.65
N GLN A 207 3.49 -14.42 15.60
CA GLN A 207 2.33 -15.25 15.31
C GLN A 207 2.72 -16.65 14.84
N SER A 208 3.76 -16.80 14.02
CA SER A 208 4.27 -18.10 13.61
C SER A 208 4.85 -18.88 14.80
N GLN A 209 5.55 -18.22 15.72
CA GLN A 209 6.05 -18.86 16.93
C GLN A 209 4.90 -19.24 17.89
N ALA A 210 3.88 -18.40 18.03
CA ALA A 210 2.68 -18.73 18.83
C ALA A 210 1.95 -19.97 18.27
N LYS A 211 1.92 -20.14 16.94
CA LYS A 211 1.38 -21.35 16.29
C LYS A 211 2.26 -22.57 16.53
N ALA A 212 3.59 -22.42 16.44
CA ALA A 212 4.53 -23.52 16.68
C ALA A 212 4.49 -24.04 18.13
N MET A 213 4.24 -23.14 19.10
CA MET A 213 4.17 -23.46 20.53
C MET A 213 2.73 -23.77 21.02
N ALA A 214 1.83 -24.22 20.13
CA ALA A 214 0.42 -24.44 20.46
C ALA A 214 0.18 -25.50 21.55
N GLY A 215 1.18 -26.35 21.85
CA GLY A 215 1.10 -27.37 22.91
C GLY A 215 1.24 -26.81 24.33
N ASP A 216 1.85 -25.63 24.52
CA ASP A 216 2.00 -25.00 25.83
C ASP A 216 1.12 -23.75 25.92
N HIS A 217 0.02 -23.86 26.68
CA HIS A 217 -0.95 -22.78 26.82
C HIS A 217 -0.36 -21.53 27.51
N VAL A 218 0.58 -21.70 28.44
CA VAL A 218 1.18 -20.57 29.17
C VAL A 218 2.03 -19.74 28.20
N VAL A 219 2.93 -20.40 27.48
CA VAL A 219 3.79 -19.75 26.47
C VAL A 219 2.97 -19.17 25.32
N ARG A 220 1.95 -19.89 24.85
CA ARG A 220 1.06 -19.39 23.80
C ARG A 220 0.33 -18.12 24.24
N SER A 221 -0.29 -18.14 25.42
CA SER A 221 -1.03 -16.98 25.94
C SER A 221 -0.11 -15.76 26.11
N LEU A 222 1.16 -15.99 26.46
CA LEU A 222 2.15 -14.93 26.56
C LEU A 222 2.51 -14.36 25.19
N LEU A 223 2.80 -15.21 24.20
CA LEU A 223 3.11 -14.78 22.84
C LEU A 223 1.93 -14.05 22.18
N GLU A 224 0.69 -14.48 22.46
CA GLU A 224 -0.52 -13.79 22.02
C GLU A 224 -0.65 -12.40 22.66
N LYS A 225 -0.43 -12.27 23.97
CA LYS A 225 -0.38 -10.96 24.65
C LYS A 225 0.70 -10.06 24.04
N MET A 226 1.90 -10.58 23.80
CA MET A 226 3.00 -9.83 23.19
C MET A 226 2.66 -9.36 21.77
N SER A 227 2.04 -10.24 20.97
CA SER A 227 1.53 -9.92 19.63
C SER A 227 0.44 -8.86 19.65
N GLN A 228 -0.49 -8.92 20.61
CA GLN A 228 -1.51 -7.89 20.81
C GLN A 228 -0.88 -6.53 21.11
N SER A 229 0.06 -6.46 22.07
CA SER A 229 0.77 -5.22 22.36
C SER A 229 1.54 -4.67 21.16
N ALA A 230 2.27 -5.52 20.43
CA ALA A 230 3.03 -5.10 19.24
C ALA A 230 2.11 -4.62 18.10
N SER A 231 0.98 -5.29 17.90
CA SER A 231 0.02 -4.94 16.85
C SER A 231 -0.78 -3.67 17.15
N THR A 232 -0.89 -3.21 18.40
CA THR A 232 -1.59 -1.96 18.72
C THR A 232 -1.03 -0.75 17.96
N ALA A 233 0.30 -0.65 17.85
CA ALA A 233 0.96 0.41 17.10
C ALA A 233 0.63 0.33 15.60
N TYR A 234 0.61 -0.88 15.05
CA TYR A 234 0.27 -1.14 13.65
C TYR A 234 -1.19 -0.84 13.33
N LEU A 235 -2.09 -1.28 14.20
CA LEU A 235 -3.53 -1.09 14.05
C LEU A 235 -3.93 0.37 14.19
N ARG A 236 -3.22 1.17 14.99
CA ARG A 236 -3.44 2.62 15.03
C ARG A 236 -3.18 3.29 13.68
N ILE A 237 -2.16 2.84 12.94
CA ILE A 237 -1.89 3.32 11.57
C ILE A 237 -3.02 2.87 10.64
N LEU A 238 -3.44 1.60 10.76
CA LEU A 238 -4.55 1.03 9.99
C LEU A 238 -5.88 1.75 10.23
N GLU A 239 -6.23 2.05 11.48
CA GLU A 239 -7.45 2.77 11.87
C GLU A 239 -7.50 4.12 11.17
N ARG A 240 -6.39 4.85 11.13
CA ARG A 240 -6.35 6.15 10.46
C ARG A 240 -6.44 6.03 8.95
N TRP A 241 -5.86 4.98 8.37
CA TRP A 241 -6.05 4.71 6.94
C TRP A 241 -7.50 4.34 6.60
N VAL A 242 -8.13 3.47 7.40
CA VAL A 242 -9.49 2.97 7.14
C VAL A 242 -10.57 4.00 7.45
N TYR A 243 -10.41 4.81 8.49
CA TYR A 243 -11.41 5.81 8.91
C TYR A 243 -11.14 7.22 8.39
N GLU A 244 -9.88 7.59 8.19
CA GLU A 244 -9.50 8.95 7.75
C GLU A 244 -8.91 8.95 6.33
N GLY A 245 -8.39 7.83 5.82
CA GLY A 245 -7.65 7.81 4.54
C GLY A 245 -6.28 8.50 4.62
N VAL A 246 -5.69 8.61 5.82
CA VAL A 246 -4.39 9.26 6.04
C VAL A 246 -3.36 8.24 6.49
N ILE A 247 -2.19 8.25 5.87
CA ILE A 247 -1.03 7.44 6.26
C ILE A 247 -0.07 8.33 7.06
N GLU A 248 -0.01 8.12 8.37
CA GLU A 248 1.07 8.66 9.21
C GLU A 248 2.01 7.54 9.60
N ASP A 249 3.00 7.32 8.74
CA ASP A 249 4.03 6.31 8.91
C ASP A 249 5.43 6.92 8.74
N PRO A 250 6.04 7.42 9.84
CA PRO A 250 7.36 8.02 9.80
C PRO A 250 8.48 7.05 9.44
N TYR A 251 8.26 5.74 9.64
CA TYR A 251 9.30 4.71 9.52
C TYR A 251 9.09 3.75 8.35
N GLY A 252 7.98 3.85 7.63
CA GLY A 252 7.70 3.02 6.46
C GLY A 252 7.32 1.57 6.80
N GLU A 253 6.76 1.30 7.98
CA GLU A 253 6.36 -0.04 8.44
C GLU A 253 5.01 -0.51 7.86
N PHE A 254 4.17 0.41 7.39
CA PHE A 254 2.84 0.07 6.91
C PHE A 254 2.90 -0.63 5.54
N PHE A 255 2.01 -1.62 5.33
CA PHE A 255 2.02 -2.43 4.10
C PHE A 255 1.55 -1.64 2.87
N ILE A 256 0.95 -0.45 3.04
CA ILE A 256 0.58 0.45 1.94
C ILE A 256 1.66 1.51 1.80
N ALA A 257 2.33 1.53 0.65
CA ALA A 257 3.29 2.56 0.30
C ALA A 257 2.60 3.73 -0.43
N GLU A 258 2.89 4.96 -0.02
CA GLU A 258 2.53 6.16 -0.78
C GLU A 258 3.72 6.62 -1.65
N ASN A 259 3.52 6.61 -2.97
CA ASN A 259 4.49 7.16 -3.92
C ASN A 259 4.36 8.69 -3.98
N LYS A 260 5.01 9.40 -3.05
CA LYS A 260 5.02 10.87 -2.95
C LYS A 260 5.71 11.59 -4.12
N SER A 261 6.41 10.86 -4.98
CA SER A 261 7.05 11.39 -6.19
C SER A 261 6.05 11.79 -7.28
N LEU A 262 4.83 11.26 -7.23
CA LEU A 262 3.75 11.65 -8.15
C LEU A 262 3.07 12.90 -7.60
N GLN A 263 3.50 14.08 -8.05
CA GLN A 263 2.85 15.36 -7.72
C GLN A 263 1.74 15.69 -8.72
N LYS A 264 0.66 16.29 -8.21
CA LYS A 264 -0.58 16.64 -8.95
C LYS A 264 -0.38 17.61 -10.11
N GLU A 265 0.69 18.40 -10.09
CA GLU A 265 0.88 19.54 -11.00
C GLU A 265 1.51 19.15 -12.34
N SER A 266 2.07 17.95 -12.47
CA SER A 266 2.72 17.47 -13.71
C SER A 266 1.83 16.53 -14.54
N LEU A 267 0.61 16.26 -14.10
CA LEU A 267 -0.24 15.20 -14.64
C LEU A 267 -1.28 15.81 -15.58
N THR A 268 -1.10 15.58 -16.89
CA THR A 268 -2.17 15.75 -17.86
C THR A 268 -3.34 14.81 -17.50
N GLN A 269 -4.57 15.14 -17.91
CA GLN A 269 -5.82 14.41 -17.59
C GLN A 269 -5.77 12.87 -17.77
N ASP A 270 -4.82 12.35 -18.56
CA ASP A 270 -4.61 10.91 -18.79
C ASP A 270 -3.91 10.19 -17.65
N TYR A 271 -3.12 10.93 -16.89
CA TYR A 271 -2.34 10.36 -15.82
C TYR A 271 -3.17 10.24 -14.54
N ASP A 272 -4.35 10.85 -14.42
CA ASP A 272 -5.19 10.77 -13.21
C ASP A 272 -5.61 9.32 -12.87
N THR A 273 -6.00 8.52 -13.86
CA THR A 273 -6.37 7.11 -13.61
C THR A 273 -5.15 6.26 -13.23
N LYS A 274 -4.02 6.46 -13.92
CA LYS A 274 -2.75 5.77 -13.59
C LYS A 274 -2.19 6.25 -12.24
N TYR A 275 -2.41 7.51 -11.91
CA TYR A 275 -2.02 8.13 -10.66
C TYR A 275 -2.66 7.42 -9.48
N TRP A 276 -3.98 7.24 -9.46
CA TRP A 276 -4.64 6.52 -8.37
C TRP A 276 -4.33 5.02 -8.32
N GLN A 277 -3.95 4.43 -9.46
CA GLN A 277 -3.46 3.05 -9.51
C GLN A 277 -2.05 2.92 -8.90
N GLN A 278 -1.15 3.85 -9.23
CA GLN A 278 0.27 3.78 -8.86
C GLN A 278 0.62 4.53 -7.56
N ARG A 279 -0.22 5.46 -7.09
CA ARG A 279 0.02 6.26 -5.89
C ARG A 279 0.04 5.43 -4.62
N TYR A 280 -0.85 4.45 -4.52
CA TYR A 280 -0.92 3.52 -3.40
C TYR A 280 -0.73 2.09 -3.90
N SER A 281 0.36 1.47 -3.46
CA SER A 281 0.73 0.08 -3.78
C SER A 281 0.89 -0.75 -2.50
N LEU A 282 0.65 -2.05 -2.62
CA LEU A 282 0.94 -3.01 -1.54
C LEU A 282 2.44 -3.34 -1.56
N LYS A 283 3.06 -3.38 -0.37
CA LYS A 283 4.39 -3.96 -0.15
C LYS A 283 4.29 -5.46 0.10
N ASP A 284 5.40 -6.17 -0.07
CA ASP A 284 5.48 -7.62 0.15
C ASP A 284 5.30 -8.02 1.64
N GLU A 285 5.59 -7.13 2.57
CA GLU A 285 5.54 -7.40 4.01
C GLU A 285 4.13 -7.20 4.59
N ILE A 286 3.22 -8.13 4.31
CA ILE A 286 1.83 -8.09 4.83
C ILE A 286 1.71 -8.96 6.10
N PRO A 287 1.08 -8.46 7.18
CA PRO A 287 0.75 -9.31 8.32
C PRO A 287 -0.20 -10.44 7.91
N SER A 288 0.11 -11.69 8.28
CA SER A 288 -0.62 -12.88 7.83
C SER A 288 -2.11 -12.85 8.19
N PHE A 289 -2.48 -12.12 9.26
CA PHE A 289 -3.87 -11.92 9.66
C PHE A 289 -4.65 -10.92 8.79
N LEU A 290 -3.96 -10.01 8.07
CA LEU A 290 -4.58 -9.02 7.17
C LEU A 290 -4.50 -9.40 5.70
N ALA A 291 -3.78 -10.47 5.34
CA ALA A 291 -3.56 -10.86 3.94
C ALA A 291 -4.87 -10.95 3.13
N ASN A 292 -5.92 -11.54 3.72
CA ASN A 292 -7.23 -11.69 3.06
C ASN A 292 -8.00 -10.38 2.87
N ALA A 293 -7.72 -9.36 3.68
CA ALA A 293 -8.38 -8.06 3.65
C ALA A 293 -7.47 -6.94 3.12
N ALA A 294 -6.24 -7.25 2.69
CA ALA A 294 -5.26 -6.25 2.30
C ALA A 294 -5.75 -5.42 1.09
N GLU A 295 -6.37 -6.08 0.11
CA GLU A 295 -6.93 -5.42 -1.07
C GLU A 295 -8.14 -4.54 -0.71
N THR A 296 -9.04 -5.03 0.15
CA THR A 296 -10.21 -4.24 0.58
C THR A 296 -9.77 -3.01 1.37
N ILE A 297 -8.81 -3.15 2.29
CA ILE A 297 -8.22 -2.03 3.04
C ILE A 297 -7.60 -0.99 2.11
N LEU A 298 -6.85 -1.43 1.08
CA LEU A 298 -6.24 -0.53 0.10
C LEU A 298 -7.32 0.27 -0.64
N ILE A 299 -8.37 -0.41 -1.11
CA ILE A 299 -9.45 0.23 -1.87
C ILE A 299 -10.25 1.19 -0.96
N THR A 300 -10.56 0.81 0.28
CA THR A 300 -11.27 1.68 1.25
C THR A 300 -10.56 3.03 1.41
N GLY A 301 -9.24 3.01 1.66
CA GLY A 301 -8.50 4.25 1.82
C GLY A 301 -8.32 5.04 0.51
N LYS A 302 -8.26 4.36 -0.65
CA LYS A 302 -8.32 5.03 -1.96
C LYS A 302 -9.63 5.79 -2.14
N TYR A 303 -10.77 5.20 -1.78
CA TYR A 303 -12.08 5.87 -1.85
C TYR A 303 -12.15 7.10 -0.96
N LEU A 304 -11.74 6.98 0.31
CA LEU A 304 -11.72 8.11 1.23
C LEU A 304 -10.80 9.24 0.77
N ASN A 305 -9.65 8.90 0.17
CA ASN A 305 -8.74 9.92 -0.30
C ASN A 305 -9.26 10.63 -1.57
N VAL A 306 -9.91 9.91 -2.49
CA VAL A 306 -10.63 10.53 -3.62
C VAL A 306 -11.71 11.50 -3.12
N MET A 307 -12.48 11.10 -2.10
CA MET A 307 -13.51 11.95 -1.50
C MET A 307 -12.92 13.18 -0.81
N ARG A 308 -11.79 13.03 -0.12
CA ARG A 308 -11.06 14.14 0.51
C ARG A 308 -10.59 15.15 -0.51
N GLU A 309 -10.06 14.68 -1.64
CA GLU A 309 -9.70 15.56 -2.75
C GLU A 309 -10.93 16.31 -3.31
N CYS A 310 -12.16 15.81 -3.07
CA CYS A 310 -13.40 16.44 -3.55
C CYS A 310 -13.84 17.58 -2.62
N GLY A 311 -13.02 17.94 -1.63
CA GLY A 311 -13.40 18.88 -0.57
C GLY A 311 -14.41 18.31 0.43
N HIS A 312 -14.67 17.00 0.38
CA HIS A 312 -15.59 16.32 1.30
C HIS A 312 -14.80 15.56 2.36
N SER A 313 -14.58 16.18 3.52
CA SER A 313 -13.99 15.52 4.67
C SER A 313 -15.06 14.70 5.39
N ILE A 314 -15.29 13.46 4.97
CA ILE A 314 -16.17 12.55 5.69
C ILE A 314 -15.36 11.91 6.81
N GLN A 315 -15.82 12.08 8.05
CA GLN A 315 -15.40 11.25 9.17
C GLN A 315 -16.43 10.14 9.28
N ILE A 316 -15.99 8.89 9.15
CA ILE A 316 -16.85 7.73 9.42
C ILE A 316 -17.47 7.91 10.83
N PRO A 317 -18.79 7.71 11.00
CA PRO A 317 -19.48 7.94 12.27
C PRO A 317 -18.75 7.30 13.45
N VAL A 318 -18.57 8.08 14.52
CA VAL A 318 -17.78 7.70 15.71
C VAL A 318 -18.28 6.43 16.40
N ALA A 319 -19.55 6.04 16.17
CA ALA A 319 -20.14 4.80 16.68
C ALA A 319 -19.50 3.52 16.11
N GLU A 320 -18.86 3.58 14.93
CA GLU A 320 -18.16 2.45 14.31
C GLU A 320 -16.63 2.47 14.52
N LYS A 321 -16.10 3.47 15.25
CA LYS A 321 -14.69 3.55 15.65
C LYS A 321 -14.39 2.61 16.83
N SER A 322 -14.88 1.38 16.74
CA SER A 322 -14.43 0.30 17.62
C SER A 322 -12.93 0.16 17.43
N LYS A 323 -12.15 0.35 18.51
CA LYS A 323 -10.71 0.09 18.45
C LYS A 323 -10.51 -1.29 17.83
N LEU A 324 -9.71 -1.37 16.77
CA LEU A 324 -9.33 -2.64 16.16
C LEU A 324 -8.46 -3.36 17.20
N ALA A 325 -9.10 -4.15 18.06
CA ALA A 325 -8.41 -4.99 19.02
C ALA A 325 -8.36 -6.40 18.45
N ILE A 326 -7.17 -7.01 18.41
CA ILE A 326 -6.99 -8.44 18.08
C ILE A 326 -7.40 -9.32 19.28
N ALA A 327 -8.45 -8.94 20.00
CA ALA A 327 -8.90 -9.60 21.21
C ALA A 327 -9.76 -10.81 20.83
N GLY A 328 -9.11 -11.96 20.63
CA GLY A 328 -9.69 -13.31 20.73
C GLY A 328 -10.66 -13.76 19.63
N SER A 329 -11.37 -12.85 18.96
CA SER A 329 -12.25 -13.15 17.84
C SER A 329 -11.62 -12.71 16.53
N ASN A 330 -11.14 -13.69 15.75
CA ASN A 330 -10.50 -13.48 14.46
C ASN A 330 -11.41 -12.83 13.38
N HIS A 331 -12.62 -12.38 13.74
CA HIS A 331 -13.63 -11.86 12.83
C HIS A 331 -14.09 -10.43 13.12
N HIS A 332 -13.95 -9.90 14.35
CA HIS A 332 -14.48 -8.56 14.66
C HIS A 332 -13.73 -7.46 13.89
N TYR A 333 -12.41 -7.57 13.75
CA TYR A 333 -11.65 -6.61 12.94
C TYR A 333 -12.00 -6.69 11.45
N LEU A 334 -12.33 -7.87 10.93
CA LEU A 334 -12.78 -8.06 9.54
C LEU A 334 -14.15 -7.44 9.31
N GLU A 335 -15.07 -7.57 10.26
CA GLU A 335 -16.38 -6.93 10.22
C GLU A 335 -16.27 -5.40 10.23
N CYS A 336 -15.42 -4.83 11.10
CA CYS A 336 -15.15 -3.39 11.10
C CYS A 336 -14.54 -2.89 9.78
N ILE A 337 -13.63 -3.66 9.17
CA ILE A 337 -13.05 -3.31 7.86
C ILE A 337 -14.13 -3.36 6.77
N LYS A 338 -15.02 -4.36 6.80
CA LYS A 338 -16.12 -4.47 5.84
C LYS A 338 -17.12 -3.33 6.00
N SER A 339 -17.53 -2.99 7.22
CA SER A 339 -18.45 -1.87 7.45
C SER A 339 -17.85 -0.55 6.95
N ALA A 340 -16.57 -0.30 7.23
CA ALA A 340 -15.86 0.87 6.73
C ALA A 340 -15.77 0.90 5.20
N TYR A 341 -15.55 -0.25 4.54
CA TYR A 341 -15.57 -0.38 3.09
C TYR A 341 -16.95 -0.10 2.49
N ASP A 342 -18.01 -0.68 3.05
CA ASP A 342 -19.39 -0.49 2.59
C ASP A 342 -19.81 0.97 2.75
N PHE A 343 -19.43 1.61 3.85
CA PHE A 343 -19.64 3.04 4.08
C PHE A 343 -18.88 3.90 3.07
N ALA A 344 -17.57 3.68 2.90
CA ALA A 344 -16.75 4.49 1.98
C ALA A 344 -17.19 4.33 0.52
N SER A 345 -17.53 3.11 0.10
CA SER A 345 -18.01 2.83 -1.26
C SER A 345 -19.40 3.41 -1.51
N GLY A 346 -20.33 3.30 -0.54
CA GLY A 346 -21.66 3.88 -0.62
C GLY A 346 -21.63 5.41 -0.72
N GLU A 347 -20.83 6.07 0.12
CA GLU A 347 -20.69 7.53 0.09
C GLU A 347 -20.02 8.06 -1.18
N LEU A 348 -18.93 7.40 -1.64
CA LEU A 348 -18.29 7.77 -2.90
C LEU A 348 -19.28 7.63 -4.08
N LEU A 349 -20.03 6.52 -4.11
CA LEU A 349 -21.02 6.29 -5.16
C LEU A 349 -22.13 7.35 -5.13
N ASN A 350 -22.66 7.68 -3.94
CA ASN A 350 -23.65 8.72 -3.77
C ASN A 350 -23.13 10.10 -4.20
N LEU A 351 -21.88 10.41 -3.90
CA LEU A 351 -21.23 11.65 -4.31
C LEU A 351 -21.08 11.72 -5.84
N VAL A 352 -20.57 10.67 -6.48
CA VAL A 352 -20.41 10.62 -7.94
C VAL A 352 -21.75 10.64 -8.67
N LYS A 353 -22.76 9.91 -8.16
CA LYS A 353 -24.08 9.81 -8.78
C LYS A 353 -24.92 11.06 -8.58
N ASN A 354 -25.01 11.58 -7.36
CA ASN A 354 -25.96 12.65 -7.02
C ASN A 354 -25.32 14.04 -7.13
N LYS A 355 -24.10 14.25 -6.63
CA LYS A 355 -23.46 15.59 -6.62
C LYS A 355 -22.84 15.96 -7.96
N TYR A 356 -22.25 15.00 -8.66
CA TYR A 356 -21.59 15.23 -9.95
C TYR A 356 -22.42 14.78 -11.16
N ASP A 357 -23.64 14.27 -10.92
CA ASP A 357 -24.58 13.79 -11.93
C ASP A 357 -23.93 12.96 -13.06
N LEU A 358 -23.32 11.84 -12.68
CA LEU A 358 -22.69 10.94 -13.63
C LEU A 358 -23.69 10.45 -14.70
N MET A 359 -24.95 10.23 -14.33
CA MET A 359 -25.97 9.74 -15.27
C MET A 359 -26.31 10.79 -16.32
N GLY A 360 -26.49 12.05 -15.92
CA GLY A 360 -26.66 13.16 -16.86
C GLY A 360 -25.49 13.23 -17.84
N LYS A 361 -24.24 13.18 -17.36
CA LYS A 361 -23.08 13.24 -18.27
C LYS A 361 -22.96 12.05 -19.22
N LEU A 362 -23.32 10.84 -18.78
CA LEU A 362 -23.34 9.67 -19.66
C LEU A 362 -24.44 9.79 -20.72
N GLN A 363 -25.60 10.36 -20.36
CA GLN A 363 -26.65 10.69 -21.33
C GLN A 363 -26.18 11.73 -22.33
N SER A 364 -25.50 12.80 -21.91
CA SER A 364 -24.89 13.78 -22.82
C SER A 364 -23.88 13.14 -23.77
N ILE A 365 -22.99 12.27 -23.26
CA ILE A 365 -22.05 11.52 -24.11
C ILE A 365 -22.79 10.70 -25.16
N LYS A 366 -23.90 10.03 -24.79
CA LYS A 366 -24.76 9.33 -25.75
C LYS A 366 -25.38 10.30 -26.76
N HIS A 367 -25.98 11.40 -26.32
CA HIS A 367 -26.64 12.36 -27.20
C HIS A 367 -25.70 12.94 -28.27
N TYR A 368 -24.46 13.23 -27.89
CA TYR A 368 -23.50 13.91 -28.77
C TYR A 368 -22.54 12.98 -29.51
N LEU A 369 -21.93 12.00 -28.82
CA LEU A 369 -20.94 11.12 -29.46
C LEU A 369 -21.59 9.93 -30.19
N LEU A 370 -22.76 9.46 -29.75
CA LEU A 370 -23.51 8.38 -30.41
C LEU A 370 -24.64 8.89 -31.32
N LEU A 371 -24.80 10.22 -31.45
CA LEU A 371 -25.76 10.88 -32.35
C LEU A 371 -27.24 10.56 -32.11
N ASP A 372 -27.63 10.27 -30.86
CA ASP A 372 -29.04 10.13 -30.48
C ASP A 372 -29.84 11.44 -30.70
N GLN A 373 -29.20 12.60 -30.46
CA GLN A 373 -29.73 13.92 -30.82
C GLN A 373 -28.94 14.52 -31.99
N GLY A 374 -29.08 13.97 -33.20
CA GLY A 374 -28.29 14.40 -34.37
C GLY A 374 -28.70 15.72 -35.04
N ASP A 375 -29.63 16.50 -34.49
CA ASP A 375 -30.15 17.73 -35.10
C ASP A 375 -29.09 18.85 -35.15
N PHE A 376 -28.33 19.03 -34.06
CA PHE A 376 -27.22 19.98 -33.98
C PHE A 376 -26.16 19.67 -35.04
N LEU A 377 -25.89 18.38 -35.29
CA LEU A 377 -24.85 17.97 -36.23
C LEU A 377 -25.20 18.39 -37.66
N VAL A 378 -26.48 18.29 -38.02
CA VAL A 378 -26.97 18.73 -39.33
C VAL A 378 -26.74 20.23 -39.52
N HIS A 379 -27.12 21.03 -38.51
CA HIS A 379 -26.92 22.48 -38.57
C HIS A 379 -25.44 22.88 -38.53
N PHE A 380 -24.63 22.18 -37.75
CA PHE A 380 -23.18 22.33 -37.72
C PHE A 380 -22.53 22.03 -39.07
N MET A 381 -22.90 20.92 -39.74
CA MET A 381 -22.34 20.57 -41.05
C MET A 381 -22.67 21.59 -42.15
N ASP A 382 -23.77 22.32 -42.05
CA ASP A 382 -24.10 23.39 -42.99
C ASP A 382 -23.32 24.66 -42.71
N THR A 383 -23.26 25.07 -41.44
CA THR A 383 -22.60 26.30 -41.02
C THR A 383 -21.07 26.20 -41.13
N ALA A 384 -20.50 25.02 -40.83
CA ALA A 384 -19.07 24.76 -40.89
C ALA A 384 -18.58 24.22 -42.24
N ARG A 385 -19.45 24.14 -43.27
CA ARG A 385 -19.10 23.53 -44.57
C ARG A 385 -17.85 24.14 -45.20
N GLU A 386 -17.75 25.46 -45.23
CA GLU A 386 -16.61 26.17 -45.84
C GLU A 386 -15.30 25.94 -45.08
N GLU A 387 -15.37 25.76 -43.76
CA GLU A 387 -14.19 25.52 -42.92
C GLU A 387 -13.77 24.05 -42.98
N LEU A 388 -14.72 23.12 -43.02
CA LEU A 388 -14.46 21.67 -43.11
C LEU A 388 -13.92 21.23 -44.47
N MET A 389 -14.14 22.00 -45.53
CA MET A 389 -13.59 21.73 -46.87
C MET A 389 -12.13 22.15 -47.03
N LYS A 390 -11.58 22.92 -46.09
CA LYS A 390 -10.17 23.32 -46.10
C LYS A 390 -9.26 22.15 -45.74
N LYS A 391 -7.98 22.29 -46.05
CA LYS A 391 -6.93 21.36 -45.59
C LYS A 391 -6.71 21.52 -44.08
N PRO A 392 -6.29 20.47 -43.35
CA PRO A 392 -6.17 20.48 -41.89
C PRO A 392 -5.27 21.59 -41.34
N ASP A 393 -4.26 22.04 -42.09
CA ASP A 393 -3.33 23.10 -41.67
C ASP A 393 -3.95 24.51 -41.74
N GLU A 394 -5.01 24.69 -42.53
CA GLU A 394 -5.70 25.98 -42.74
C GLU A 394 -6.98 26.12 -41.89
N ILE A 395 -7.31 25.09 -41.11
CA ILE A 395 -8.52 25.04 -40.28
C ILE A 395 -8.28 25.75 -38.95
N SER A 396 -9.16 26.70 -38.65
CA SER A 396 -9.17 27.37 -37.36
C SER A 396 -10.06 26.63 -36.35
N VAL A 397 -9.45 25.99 -35.33
CA VAL A 397 -10.17 25.24 -34.28
C VAL A 397 -11.10 26.15 -33.49
N GLU A 398 -10.68 27.39 -33.21
CA GLU A 398 -11.49 28.37 -32.48
C GLU A 398 -12.76 28.74 -33.25
N LYS A 399 -12.65 28.91 -34.58
CA LYS A 399 -13.81 29.17 -35.44
C LYS A 399 -14.75 27.98 -35.48
N LEU A 400 -14.22 26.76 -35.62
CA LEU A 400 -15.02 25.54 -35.55
C LEU A 400 -15.73 25.39 -34.20
N GLN A 401 -15.07 25.72 -33.10
CA GLN A 401 -15.71 25.75 -31.78
C GLN A 401 -16.86 26.76 -31.73
N SER A 402 -16.65 27.98 -32.21
CA SER A 402 -17.70 29.01 -32.21
C SER A 402 -18.91 28.61 -33.06
N LEU A 403 -18.69 27.92 -34.19
CA LEU A 403 -19.74 27.41 -35.05
C LEU A 403 -20.47 26.22 -34.41
N LEU A 404 -19.75 25.35 -33.69
CA LEU A 404 -20.36 24.27 -32.91
C LEU A 404 -21.23 24.85 -31.77
N ASP A 405 -20.71 25.82 -31.04
CA ASP A 405 -21.45 26.47 -29.94
C ASP A 405 -22.71 27.16 -30.45
N LEU A 406 -22.62 27.82 -31.61
CA LEU A 406 -23.79 28.38 -32.29
C LEU A 406 -24.81 27.28 -32.61
N ALA A 407 -24.34 26.16 -33.15
CA ALA A 407 -25.21 25.08 -33.56
C ALA A 407 -25.90 24.39 -32.38
N LEU A 408 -25.18 24.18 -31.28
CA LEU A 408 -25.71 23.61 -30.05
C LEU A 408 -26.76 24.53 -29.40
N ARG A 409 -26.56 25.85 -29.45
CA ARG A 409 -27.52 26.83 -28.89
C ARG A 409 -28.79 26.98 -29.72
N SER A 410 -28.72 26.73 -31.04
CA SER A 410 -29.87 26.86 -31.95
C SER A 410 -30.80 25.65 -31.98
N THR A 411 -30.37 24.51 -31.46
CA THR A 411 -31.11 23.24 -31.55
C THR A 411 -31.61 22.76 -30.19
N ALA A 412 -32.30 21.61 -30.17
CA ALA A 412 -32.81 21.02 -28.93
C ALA A 412 -31.69 20.64 -27.94
N ALA A 413 -30.44 20.56 -28.43
CA ALA A 413 -29.23 20.36 -27.64
C ALA A 413 -28.99 21.44 -26.57
N ALA A 414 -29.58 22.64 -26.72
CA ALA A 414 -29.48 23.71 -25.73
C ALA A 414 -30.17 23.38 -24.38
N ALA A 415 -31.07 22.39 -24.37
CA ALA A 415 -31.76 21.95 -23.16
C ALA A 415 -30.86 21.14 -22.21
N ASP A 416 -29.75 20.57 -22.70
CA ASP A 416 -28.81 19.81 -21.88
C ASP A 416 -27.88 20.76 -21.10
N PRO A 417 -27.82 20.72 -19.76
CA PRO A 417 -26.89 21.54 -18.98
C PRO A 417 -25.41 21.28 -19.29
N CYS A 418 -25.07 20.11 -19.84
CA CYS A 418 -23.69 19.67 -20.08
C CYS A 418 -23.19 19.95 -21.51
N HIS A 419 -23.97 20.62 -22.36
CA HIS A 419 -23.58 20.92 -23.74
C HIS A 419 -22.29 21.75 -23.84
N GLU A 420 -21.95 22.55 -22.82
CA GLU A 420 -20.75 23.40 -22.79
C GLU A 420 -19.43 22.62 -22.60
N ASP A 421 -19.48 21.34 -22.20
CA ASP A 421 -18.29 20.50 -22.04
C ASP A 421 -17.82 19.90 -23.38
N LEU A 422 -18.53 20.13 -24.50
CA LEU A 422 -18.13 19.71 -25.85
C LEU A 422 -17.07 20.60 -26.46
N LEU A 423 -16.02 19.99 -26.97
CA LEU A 423 -14.91 20.65 -27.65
C LEU A 423 -14.67 20.09 -29.04
N CYS A 424 -14.41 20.97 -30.00
CA CYS A 424 -13.93 20.62 -31.32
C CYS A 424 -12.47 20.17 -31.26
N CYS A 425 -12.15 19.04 -31.88
CA CYS A 425 -10.80 18.57 -32.07
C CYS A 425 -10.55 18.29 -33.55
N VAL A 426 -9.36 18.68 -34.02
CA VAL A 426 -8.90 18.38 -35.38
C VAL A 426 -7.74 17.39 -35.26
N GLU A 427 -7.97 16.17 -35.71
CA GLU A 427 -6.99 15.09 -35.64
C GLU A 427 -6.21 14.99 -36.95
N ARG A 428 -4.89 15.12 -36.86
CA ARG A 428 -3.98 15.05 -38.01
C ARG A 428 -3.83 13.65 -38.62
N THR A 429 -4.48 12.64 -38.04
CA THR A 429 -4.41 11.24 -38.47
C THR A 429 -5.77 10.73 -38.92
N THR A 430 -5.80 10.01 -40.04
CA THR A 430 -7.00 9.30 -40.51
C THR A 430 -7.46 8.26 -39.49
N LEU A 431 -8.74 7.91 -39.57
CA LEU A 431 -9.37 6.94 -38.67
C LEU A 431 -8.63 5.59 -38.71
N LEU A 432 -8.20 5.16 -39.90
CA LEU A 432 -7.52 3.88 -40.12
C LEU A 432 -6.12 3.85 -39.47
N LYS A 433 -5.34 4.93 -39.60
CA LYS A 433 -4.03 5.07 -38.93
C LYS A 433 -4.18 5.14 -37.40
N ARG A 434 -5.25 5.77 -36.90
CA ARG A 434 -5.52 5.79 -35.45
C ARG A 434 -5.95 4.43 -34.92
N LEU A 435 -6.71 3.66 -35.69
CA LEU A 435 -7.07 2.28 -35.34
C LEU A 435 -5.86 1.33 -35.33
N SER A 436 -4.94 1.46 -36.30
CA SER A 436 -3.72 0.64 -36.30
C SER A 436 -2.84 0.94 -35.08
N THR A 437 -2.59 2.22 -34.79
CA THR A 437 -1.79 2.62 -33.62
C THR A 437 -2.40 2.16 -32.29
N LEU A 438 -3.74 2.14 -32.15
CA LEU A 438 -4.39 1.62 -30.95
C LEU A 438 -4.31 0.10 -30.83
N LYS A 439 -4.40 -0.62 -31.95
CA LYS A 439 -4.22 -2.07 -31.99
C LYS A 439 -2.78 -2.46 -31.63
N ASP A 440 -1.81 -1.68 -32.08
CA ASP A 440 -0.39 -1.88 -31.77
C ASP A 440 -0.04 -1.49 -30.32
N LEU A 441 -0.84 -0.63 -29.67
CA LEU A 441 -0.72 -0.32 -28.23
C LEU A 441 -1.31 -1.40 -27.31
N GLU A 442 -2.28 -2.19 -27.78
CA GLU A 442 -2.86 -3.33 -27.03
C GLU A 442 -2.04 -4.62 -27.19
N ILE A 443 -1.26 -4.74 -28.28
CA ILE A 443 -0.40 -5.88 -28.58
C ILE A 443 1.04 -5.40 -28.43
N SER A 444 1.72 -5.69 -27.31
CA SER A 444 3.13 -5.35 -27.05
C SER A 444 4.10 -5.92 -28.12
N ARG A 445 4.11 -5.36 -29.32
CA ARG A 445 5.10 -5.61 -30.36
C ARG A 445 5.84 -4.31 -30.62
N SER A 446 7.16 -4.46 -30.61
CA SER A 446 8.16 -3.44 -30.90
C SER A 446 7.80 -2.60 -32.13
N ALA A 447 8.14 -1.31 -32.02
CA ALA A 447 8.12 -0.24 -33.02
C ALA A 447 7.89 -0.67 -34.48
N PRO A 448 6.97 -0.01 -35.22
CA PRO A 448 6.94 -0.18 -36.66
C PRO A 448 8.19 0.50 -37.23
N ASP A 449 8.93 -0.24 -38.04
CA ASP A 449 9.94 0.32 -38.92
C ASP A 449 9.33 1.46 -39.72
N SER A 450 9.95 2.62 -39.60
CA SER A 450 9.81 3.73 -40.53
C SER A 450 10.15 3.25 -41.94
N ASN A 451 9.15 3.16 -42.83
CA ASN A 451 9.22 3.48 -44.27
C ASN A 451 8.11 2.82 -45.11
N ASP A 452 6.84 3.00 -44.74
CA ASP A 452 5.74 2.76 -45.68
C ASP A 452 5.15 4.11 -46.13
N LEU A 453 5.68 4.55 -47.28
CA LEU A 453 5.09 5.40 -48.32
C LEU A 453 3.99 6.37 -47.84
N GLU A 454 4.37 7.65 -47.69
CA GLU A 454 3.45 8.78 -47.66
C GLU A 454 2.65 8.85 -48.96
N GLU A 455 1.49 8.20 -49.01
CA GLU A 455 0.44 8.60 -49.94
C GLU A 455 -0.23 9.88 -49.39
N PRO A 456 -0.17 11.01 -50.10
CA PRO A 456 -0.91 12.20 -49.72
C PRO A 456 -2.36 11.97 -50.13
N LEU A 457 -3.10 11.17 -49.37
CA LEU A 457 -4.55 11.26 -49.39
C LEU A 457 -4.87 12.73 -49.08
N SER A 458 -5.65 13.36 -49.95
CA SER A 458 -6.14 14.73 -49.78
C SER A 458 -7.11 14.75 -48.59
N ILE A 459 -6.56 14.62 -47.39
CA ILE A 459 -7.28 14.60 -46.13
C ILE A 459 -7.93 15.98 -46.02
N THR A 460 -9.24 15.99 -46.18
CA THR A 460 -10.06 17.19 -46.05
C THR A 460 -10.42 17.36 -44.58
N GLY A 461 -10.68 18.58 -44.13
CA GLY A 461 -11.06 18.89 -42.74
C GLY A 461 -12.16 17.99 -42.17
N LEU A 462 -13.07 17.56 -43.02
CA LEU A 462 -14.13 16.61 -42.73
C LEU A 462 -13.63 15.28 -42.13
N GLU A 463 -12.53 14.73 -42.65
CA GLU A 463 -11.99 13.45 -42.16
C GLU A 463 -11.17 13.61 -40.88
N THR A 464 -10.71 14.83 -40.62
CA THR A 464 -9.96 15.16 -39.41
C THR A 464 -10.84 15.60 -38.25
N PHE A 465 -12.10 15.94 -38.50
CA PHE A 465 -13.00 16.45 -37.47
C PHE A 465 -13.38 15.38 -36.45
N SER A 466 -13.23 15.70 -35.16
CA SER A 466 -13.74 14.89 -34.06
C SER A 466 -14.31 15.78 -32.95
N LEU A 467 -15.28 15.24 -32.21
CA LEU A 467 -15.76 15.85 -30.98
C LEU A 467 -15.00 15.28 -29.79
N ASN A 468 -14.66 16.14 -28.84
CA ASN A 468 -14.07 15.79 -27.56
C ASN A 468 -14.99 16.23 -26.44
N TYR A 469 -15.02 15.47 -25.35
CA TYR A 469 -15.88 15.77 -24.21
C TYR A 469 -15.00 16.02 -22.98
N LYS A 470 -15.03 17.26 -22.48
CA LYS A 470 -14.18 17.69 -21.37
C LYS A 470 -14.75 17.19 -20.04
N VAL A 471 -14.24 16.05 -19.57
CA VAL A 471 -14.59 15.52 -18.26
C VAL A 471 -13.72 16.17 -17.18
N ARG A 472 -14.35 16.90 -16.26
CA ARG A 472 -13.68 17.42 -15.06
C ARG A 472 -13.53 16.32 -14.01
N TRP A 473 -12.45 16.42 -13.25
CA TRP A 473 -12.29 15.66 -12.01
C TRP A 473 -13.48 15.93 -11.06
N PRO A 474 -14.08 14.92 -10.39
CA PRO A 474 -13.66 13.53 -10.20
C PRO A 474 -14.20 12.52 -11.23
N LEU A 475 -15.04 12.93 -12.18
CA LEU A 475 -15.67 12.02 -13.13
C LEU A 475 -14.68 11.41 -14.13
N SER A 476 -13.49 12.00 -14.29
CA SER A 476 -12.37 11.46 -15.07
C SER A 476 -11.88 10.10 -14.56
N LEU A 477 -12.17 9.76 -13.29
CA LEU A 477 -11.89 8.44 -12.73
C LEU A 477 -12.73 7.34 -13.37
N VAL A 478 -13.99 7.65 -13.68
CA VAL A 478 -14.94 6.71 -14.30
C VAL A 478 -14.84 6.80 -15.82
N ILE A 479 -14.91 8.02 -16.37
CA ILE A 479 -14.81 8.28 -17.81
C ILE A 479 -13.34 8.52 -18.14
N SER A 480 -12.60 7.42 -18.27
CA SER A 480 -11.18 7.47 -18.64
C SER A 480 -10.98 8.00 -20.06
N ARG A 481 -9.82 8.62 -20.33
CA ARG A 481 -9.45 9.04 -21.70
C ARG A 481 -9.48 7.87 -22.68
N LYS A 482 -9.12 6.66 -22.24
CA LYS A 482 -9.22 5.43 -23.05
C LYS A 482 -10.66 5.17 -23.51
N ALA A 483 -11.64 5.27 -22.61
CA ALA A 483 -13.04 5.13 -22.96
C ALA A 483 -13.47 6.24 -23.94
N LEU A 484 -13.10 7.48 -23.66
CA LEU A 484 -13.44 8.62 -24.52
C LEU A 484 -12.86 8.48 -25.93
N THR A 485 -11.61 7.99 -26.07
CA THR A 485 -11.03 7.75 -27.40
C THR A 485 -11.78 6.68 -28.20
N LYS A 486 -12.36 5.67 -27.53
CA LYS A 486 -13.21 4.67 -28.20
C LYS A 486 -14.50 5.32 -28.70
N TYR A 487 -15.15 6.14 -27.88
CA TYR A 487 -16.34 6.90 -28.31
C TYR A 487 -16.04 7.89 -29.42
N GLN A 488 -14.88 8.55 -29.41
CA GLN A 488 -14.44 9.44 -30.49
C GLN A 488 -14.32 8.72 -31.83
N LEU A 489 -13.80 7.49 -31.84
CA LEU A 489 -13.68 6.70 -33.06
C LEU A 489 -15.04 6.30 -33.61
N ILE A 490 -15.96 5.91 -32.73
CA ILE A 490 -17.35 5.62 -33.11
C ILE A 490 -18.00 6.88 -33.70
N PHE A 491 -17.85 8.02 -33.03
CA PHE A 491 -18.36 9.30 -33.51
C PHE A 491 -17.81 9.66 -34.89
N ARG A 492 -16.49 9.55 -35.11
CA ARG A 492 -15.87 9.87 -36.42
C ARG A 492 -16.49 9.02 -37.54
N PHE A 493 -16.67 7.72 -37.30
CA PHE A 493 -17.31 6.84 -38.28
C PHE A 493 -18.77 7.26 -38.57
N LEU A 494 -19.55 7.52 -37.53
CA LEU A 494 -20.94 7.97 -37.67
C LEU A 494 -21.04 9.33 -38.37
N PHE A 495 -20.12 10.25 -38.07
CA PHE A 495 -20.02 11.57 -38.71
C PHE A 495 -19.78 11.45 -40.22
N HIS A 496 -18.89 10.55 -40.64
CA HIS A 496 -18.67 10.25 -42.04
C HIS A 496 -19.92 9.71 -42.73
N CYS A 497 -20.60 8.73 -42.14
CA CYS A 497 -21.85 8.20 -42.68
C CYS A 497 -22.90 9.31 -42.85
N LYS A 498 -23.02 10.20 -41.86
CA LYS A 498 -23.99 11.31 -41.89
C LYS A 498 -23.62 12.37 -42.93
N HIS A 499 -22.34 12.63 -43.13
CA HIS A 499 -21.88 13.53 -44.17
C HIS A 499 -22.22 13.01 -45.58
N VAL A 500 -21.94 11.72 -45.85
CA VAL A 500 -22.23 11.12 -47.15
C VAL A 500 -23.74 11.08 -47.41
N ASP A 501 -24.56 10.76 -46.39
CA ASP A 501 -26.02 10.85 -46.47
C ASP A 501 -26.48 12.26 -46.88
N ARG A 502 -25.87 13.31 -46.31
CA ARG A 502 -26.19 14.70 -46.64
C ARG A 502 -25.77 15.07 -48.06
N GLN A 503 -24.59 14.65 -48.52
CA GLN A 503 -24.15 14.88 -49.90
C GLN A 503 -25.08 14.20 -50.91
N LEU A 504 -25.45 12.94 -50.67
CA LEU A 504 -26.38 12.20 -51.52
C LEU A 504 -27.78 12.84 -51.51
N SER A 505 -28.23 13.33 -50.36
CA SER A 505 -29.50 14.07 -50.24
C SER A 505 -29.46 15.37 -51.05
N GLY A 506 -28.34 16.10 -51.02
CA GLY A 506 -28.14 17.29 -51.85
C GLY A 506 -28.14 16.96 -53.35
N ALA A 507 -27.41 15.92 -53.77
CA ALA A 507 -27.40 15.46 -55.16
C ALA A 507 -28.80 15.02 -55.63
N TRP A 508 -29.54 14.32 -54.76
CA TRP A 508 -30.91 13.94 -55.01
C TRP A 508 -31.84 15.16 -55.20
N GLN A 509 -31.71 16.20 -54.37
CA GLN A 509 -32.47 17.44 -54.52
C GLN A 509 -32.21 18.12 -55.86
N VAL A 510 -30.96 18.16 -56.31
CA VAL A 510 -30.59 18.69 -57.64
C VAL A 510 -31.24 17.86 -58.75
N HIS A 511 -31.18 16.52 -58.66
CA HIS A 511 -31.83 15.64 -59.62
C HIS A 511 -33.37 15.82 -59.67
N GLN A 512 -34.02 16.05 -58.52
CA GLN A 512 -35.44 16.35 -58.47
C GLN A 512 -35.76 17.75 -59.03
N GLY A 513 -34.89 18.73 -58.81
CA GLY A 513 -35.00 20.06 -59.40
C GLY A 513 -34.93 20.03 -60.92
N LEU A 514 -33.96 19.31 -61.49
CA LEU A 514 -33.84 19.10 -62.93
C LEU A 514 -35.06 18.39 -63.52
N ARG A 515 -35.58 17.36 -62.83
CA ARG A 515 -36.81 16.67 -63.24
C ARG A 515 -38.04 17.58 -63.28
N LYS A 516 -38.13 18.60 -62.42
CA LYS A 516 -39.23 19.57 -62.44
C LYS A 516 -39.15 20.55 -63.63
N LEU A 517 -37.96 20.79 -64.17
CA LEU A 517 -37.73 21.68 -65.31
C LEU A 517 -37.94 20.96 -66.66
N ASP A 518 -37.75 19.64 -66.70
CA ASP A 518 -38.00 18.82 -67.88
C ASP A 518 -39.50 18.49 -68.04
N MET A 519 -40.21 19.32 -68.82
CA MET A 519 -41.62 19.08 -69.21
C MET A 519 -41.79 18.03 -70.32
N GLN A 520 -40.70 17.51 -70.90
CA GLN A 520 -40.71 16.56 -72.01
C GLN A 520 -39.93 15.27 -71.67
N GLY A 521 -40.52 14.44 -70.81
CA GLY A 521 -40.34 12.98 -70.79
C GLY A 521 -38.92 12.42 -70.95
N THR A 522 -37.92 12.94 -70.24
CA THR A 522 -36.56 12.38 -70.25
C THR A 522 -36.49 11.07 -69.46
N THR A 523 -35.72 10.12 -69.99
CA THR A 523 -35.42 8.83 -69.36
C THR A 523 -34.77 9.06 -67.99
N VAL A 524 -35.18 8.29 -66.98
CA VAL A 524 -34.61 8.37 -65.64
C VAL A 524 -33.10 8.16 -65.75
N SER A 525 -32.30 9.22 -65.49
CA SER A 525 -30.84 9.14 -65.56
C SER A 525 -30.35 8.03 -64.65
N VAL A 526 -29.42 7.22 -65.15
CA VAL A 526 -28.73 6.16 -64.40
C VAL A 526 -28.11 6.72 -63.11
N SER A 527 -27.65 7.99 -63.13
CA SER A 527 -27.11 8.68 -61.95
C SER A 527 -28.15 8.85 -60.84
N SER A 528 -29.41 9.13 -61.19
CA SER A 528 -30.50 9.29 -60.21
C SER A 528 -30.89 7.96 -59.56
N LEU A 529 -30.82 6.86 -60.31
CA LEU A 529 -31.05 5.52 -59.79
C LEU A 529 -29.91 5.08 -58.85
N LEU A 530 -28.66 5.34 -59.23
CA LEU A 530 -27.49 5.06 -58.41
C LEU A 530 -27.54 5.86 -57.09
N CYS A 531 -27.80 7.16 -57.17
CA CYS A 531 -27.96 8.03 -56.00
C CYS A 531 -29.05 7.50 -55.05
N ARG A 532 -30.19 7.06 -55.57
CA ARG A 532 -31.28 6.48 -54.78
C ARG A 532 -30.85 5.19 -54.07
N ASN A 533 -30.13 4.30 -54.75
CA ASN A 533 -29.67 3.04 -54.17
C ASN A 533 -28.62 3.27 -53.08
N MET A 534 -27.66 4.16 -53.31
CA MET A 534 -26.67 4.55 -52.31
C MET A 534 -27.32 5.21 -51.09
N LEU A 535 -28.29 6.11 -51.32
CA LEU A 535 -29.03 6.77 -50.24
C LEU A 535 -29.84 5.77 -49.42
N LYS A 536 -30.48 4.79 -50.07
CA LYS A 536 -31.17 3.70 -49.36
C LYS A 536 -30.20 2.88 -48.50
N PHE A 537 -29.05 2.50 -49.06
CA PHE A 537 -28.04 1.74 -48.33
C PHE A 537 -27.52 2.50 -47.10
N ILE A 538 -27.13 3.76 -47.26
CA ILE A 538 -26.60 4.56 -46.17
C ILE A 538 -27.66 4.83 -45.09
N ASN A 539 -28.91 5.10 -45.47
CA ASN A 539 -29.98 5.28 -44.50
C ASN A 539 -30.27 3.99 -43.72
N SER A 540 -30.29 2.83 -44.39
CA SER A 540 -30.41 1.54 -43.70
C SER A 540 -29.23 1.27 -42.78
N LEU A 541 -28.00 1.59 -43.20
CA LEU A 541 -26.80 1.43 -42.37
C LEU A 541 -26.82 2.38 -41.16
N LEU A 542 -27.15 3.65 -41.35
CA LEU A 542 -27.23 4.63 -40.27
C LEU A 542 -28.32 4.21 -39.26
N HIS A 543 -29.49 3.77 -39.75
CA HIS A 543 -30.56 3.29 -38.88
C HIS A 543 -30.14 2.06 -38.07
N TYR A 544 -29.46 1.10 -38.69
CA TYR A 544 -28.90 -0.06 -37.99
C TYR A 544 -27.91 0.37 -36.89
N LEU A 545 -26.99 1.27 -37.23
CA LEU A 545 -25.95 1.74 -36.32
C LEU A 545 -26.48 2.56 -35.14
N THR A 546 -27.55 3.33 -35.32
CA THR A 546 -28.10 4.22 -34.28
C THR A 546 -29.30 3.66 -33.52
N PHE A 547 -29.92 2.55 -33.98
CA PHE A 547 -31.08 1.96 -33.30
C PHE A 547 -30.90 0.49 -32.90
N GLU A 548 -30.17 -0.31 -33.68
CA GLU A 548 -29.96 -1.73 -33.35
C GLU A 548 -28.66 -1.96 -32.57
N ALA A 549 -27.62 -1.16 -32.81
CA ALA A 549 -26.29 -1.36 -32.24
C ALA A 549 -25.97 -0.47 -31.02
N SER A 550 -26.76 0.56 -30.74
CA SER A 550 -26.51 1.62 -29.73
C SER A 550 -27.64 1.71 -28.71
#